data_AF-A0A5J5E5Z3-F1
#
_entry.id   AF-A0A5J5E5Z3-F1
#
_cell.length_a   1.000
_cell.length_b   1.000
_cell.length_c   1.000
_cell.angle_alpha   90.00
_cell.angle_beta   90.00
_cell.angle_gamma   90.00
#
_symmetry.space_group_name_H-M   'P 1'
#
loop_
_entity.id
_entity.type
_entity.pdbx_description
1 polymer ?
#
loop_
_entity_poly.entity_id
_entity_poly.type
_entity_poly.pdbx_seq_one_letter_code
_entity_poly.pdbx_strand_id
1 'polypeptide(L)'
;MQADCYICFRPIDYTLRSPDPYSFVIDETIPLARGGTLTHDNSGAAHRWCNAVKGTHSLAWAREQVARLISQGKAPQRATSNAAGSIRCSDWFRGGE
;
A
#
# COMPACT_ATOMS: atom_id res chain seq x y z
N MET A 1 -7.52 -13.79 11.26
CA MET A 1 -8.32 -13.28 10.13
C MET A 1 -7.47 -12.26 9.40
N GLN A 2 -7.23 -12.40 8.10
CA GLN A 2 -6.51 -11.41 7.31
C GLN A 2 -7.51 -10.35 6.86
N ALA A 3 -7.17 -9.07 7.00
CA ALA A 3 -8.06 -7.98 6.59
C ALA A 3 -7.90 -7.68 5.09
N ASP A 4 -9.01 -7.48 4.41
CA ASP A 4 -9.03 -7.01 3.02
C ASP A 4 -8.75 -5.52 2.96
N CYS A 5 -8.33 -5.04 1.79
CA CYS A 5 -8.11 -3.62 1.57
C CYS A 5 -9.42 -2.85 1.68
N TYR A 6 -9.55 -1.97 2.68
CA TYR A 6 -10.81 -1.25 2.91
C TYR A 6 -11.13 -0.15 1.87
N ILE A 7 -10.17 0.13 0.96
CA ILE A 7 -10.31 1.07 -0.16
C ILE A 7 -10.81 0.36 -1.42
N CYS A 8 -10.17 -0.76 -1.83
CA CYS A 8 -10.50 -1.44 -3.08
C CYS A 8 -11.28 -2.75 -2.90
N PHE A 9 -11.49 -3.18 -1.65
CA PHE A 9 -12.18 -4.41 -1.25
C PHE A 9 -11.59 -5.69 -1.86
N ARG A 10 -10.29 -5.67 -2.19
CA ARG A 10 -9.54 -6.85 -2.67
C ARG A 10 -8.68 -7.40 -1.54
N PRO A 11 -8.43 -8.72 -1.53
CA PRO A 11 -7.56 -9.34 -0.53
C PRO A 11 -6.15 -8.76 -0.60
N ILE A 12 -5.55 -8.57 0.58
CA ILE A 12 -4.15 -8.17 0.72
C ILE A 12 -3.31 -9.44 0.87
N ASP A 13 -2.23 -9.51 0.10
CA ASP A 13 -1.23 -10.56 0.24
C ASP A 13 -0.18 -10.09 1.26
N TYR A 14 -0.32 -10.56 2.50
CA TYR A 14 0.57 -10.19 3.61
C TYR A 14 1.97 -10.80 3.49
N THR A 15 2.22 -11.66 2.49
CA THR A 15 3.56 -12.18 2.20
C THR A 15 4.40 -11.19 1.38
N LEU A 16 3.75 -10.23 0.72
CA LEU A 16 4.42 -9.18 -0.06
C LEU A 16 5.09 -8.18 0.87
N ARG A 17 6.39 -7.95 0.64
CA ARG A 17 7.16 -6.93 1.35
C ARG A 17 7.15 -5.59 0.61
N SER A 18 7.26 -4.51 1.38
CA SER A 18 7.60 -3.19 0.83
C SER A 18 8.90 -3.31 0.02
N PRO A 19 9.00 -2.72 -1.19
CA PRO A 19 8.19 -1.63 -1.74
C PRO A 19 7.04 -2.06 -2.68
N ASP A 20 6.56 -3.31 -2.63
CA ASP A 20 5.54 -3.79 -3.58
C ASP A 20 4.23 -2.96 -3.53
N PRO A 21 3.61 -2.60 -4.67
CA PRO A 21 2.36 -1.84 -4.71
C PRO A 21 1.18 -2.49 -3.98
N TYR A 22 1.15 -3.82 -3.92
CA TYR A 22 0.13 -4.62 -3.24
C TYR A 22 0.55 -5.09 -1.84
N SER A 23 1.70 -4.63 -1.35
CA SER A 23 2.08 -4.86 0.04
C SER A 23 1.11 -4.20 1.02
N PHE A 24 0.98 -4.83 2.18
CA PHE A 24 0.17 -4.34 3.30
C PHE A 24 0.73 -3.03 3.87
N VAL A 25 -0.15 -2.05 4.10
CA VAL A 25 0.12 -0.86 4.89
C VAL A 25 -1.08 -0.54 5.78
N ILE A 26 -0.81 0.14 6.90
CA ILE A 26 -1.84 0.74 7.74
C ILE A 26 -2.07 2.16 7.22
N ASP A 27 -3.31 2.49 6.87
CA ASP A 27 -3.72 3.82 6.41
C ASP A 27 -4.74 4.44 7.37
N GLU A 28 -4.67 5.75 7.53
CA GLU A 28 -5.55 6.53 8.37
C GLU A 28 -6.81 6.89 7.58
N THR A 29 -7.97 6.37 7.98
CA THR A 29 -9.26 6.60 7.32
C THR A 29 -9.55 8.09 7.14
N ILE A 30 -9.30 8.89 8.18
CA ILE A 30 -9.29 10.35 8.15
C ILE A 30 -7.81 10.79 8.29
N PRO A 31 -7.25 11.48 7.28
CA PRO A 31 -5.90 12.01 7.37
C PRO A 31 -5.75 12.97 8.56
N LEU A 32 -4.62 12.92 9.26
CA LEU A 32 -4.31 13.85 10.37
C LEU A 32 -4.48 15.32 9.97
N ALA A 33 -4.08 15.67 8.75
CA ALA A 33 -4.21 17.03 8.21
C ALA A 33 -5.66 17.55 8.13
N ARG A 34 -6.66 16.66 8.22
CA ARG A 34 -8.10 17.00 8.21
C ARG A 34 -8.77 16.77 9.57
N GLY A 35 -8.00 16.62 10.65
CA GLY A 35 -8.52 16.39 11.99
C GLY A 35 -8.73 14.91 12.34
N GLY A 36 -8.07 13.99 11.62
CA GLY A 36 -8.02 12.58 12.00
C GLY A 36 -7.24 12.34 13.30
N THR A 37 -7.35 11.14 13.85
CA THR A 37 -6.59 10.71 15.04
C THR A 37 -5.74 9.49 14.73
N LEU A 38 -4.60 9.33 15.41
CA LEU A 38 -3.77 8.11 15.35
C LEU A 38 -4.34 7.02 16.26
N THR A 39 -5.60 6.65 16.04
CA THR A 39 -6.30 5.62 16.81
C THR A 39 -6.50 4.36 15.97
N HIS A 40 -6.64 3.22 16.65
CA HIS A 40 -6.99 1.96 15.98
C HIS A 40 -8.30 2.08 15.18
N ASP A 41 -9.26 2.85 15.69
CA ASP A 41 -10.57 3.06 15.04
C ASP A 41 -10.47 3.88 13.75
N ASN A 42 -9.47 4.76 13.65
CA ASN A 42 -9.18 5.52 12.44
C ASN A 42 -8.15 4.82 11.53
N SER A 43 -7.71 3.60 11.84
CA SER A 43 -6.68 2.89 11.09
C SER A 43 -7.25 1.68 10.35
N GLY A 44 -7.01 1.59 9.04
CA GLY A 44 -7.51 0.52 8.18
C GLY A 44 -6.39 -0.19 7.41
N ALA A 45 -6.60 -1.47 7.14
CA ALA A 45 -5.70 -2.28 6.31
C ALA A 45 -5.84 -1.90 4.83
N ALA A 46 -4.78 -1.38 4.20
CA ALA A 46 -4.80 -0.98 2.80
C ALA A 46 -3.61 -1.56 2.02
N HIS A 47 -3.72 -1.62 0.69
CA HIS A 47 -2.55 -1.80 -0.16
C HIS A 47 -1.74 -0.50 -0.20
N ARG A 48 -0.42 -0.62 -0.32
CA ARG A 48 0.50 0.52 -0.47
C ARG A 48 0.08 1.46 -1.61
N TRP A 49 -0.29 0.92 -2.77
CA TRP A 49 -0.76 1.70 -3.92
C TRP A 49 -2.09 2.41 -3.64
N CYS A 50 -3.05 1.73 -3.02
CA CYS A 50 -4.34 2.35 -2.67
C CYS A 50 -4.15 3.51 -1.69
N ASN A 51 -3.29 3.32 -0.68
CA ASN A 51 -2.91 4.37 0.25
C ASN A 51 -2.23 5.57 -0.47
N ALA A 52 -1.29 5.29 -1.38
CA ALA A 52 -0.62 6.33 -2.15
C ALA A 52 -1.58 7.13 -3.06
N VAL A 53 -2.56 6.47 -3.67
CA VAL A 53 -3.62 7.15 -4.45
C VAL A 53 -4.49 8.01 -3.54
N LYS A 54 -4.87 7.50 -2.36
CA LYS A 54 -5.69 8.23 -1.39
C LYS A 54 -5.00 9.50 -0.89
N GLY A 55 -3.74 9.41 -0.46
CA GLY A 55 -3.00 10.55 0.10
C GLY A 55 -3.81 11.30 1.17
N THR A 56 -4.00 12.61 0.99
CA THR A 56 -4.78 13.47 1.89
C THR A 56 -6.26 13.62 1.50
N HIS A 57 -6.74 12.85 0.53
CA HIS A 57 -8.13 12.85 0.11
C HIS A 57 -9.02 12.03 1.07
N SER A 58 -10.33 12.22 0.95
CA SER A 58 -11.29 11.44 1.73
C SER A 58 -11.36 9.99 1.27
N LEU A 59 -11.79 9.08 2.15
CA LEU A 59 -11.99 7.68 1.82
C LEU A 59 -12.96 7.48 0.63
N ALA A 60 -14.05 8.26 0.59
CA ALA A 60 -15.02 8.19 -0.50
C ALA A 60 -14.37 8.49 -1.86
N TRP A 61 -13.59 9.58 -1.92
CA TRP A 61 -12.83 9.95 -3.12
C TRP A 61 -11.81 8.87 -3.51
N ALA A 62 -11.11 8.30 -2.52
CA ALA A 62 -10.13 7.25 -2.77
C ALA A 62 -10.76 5.99 -3.39
N ARG A 63 -11.93 5.58 -2.89
CA ARG A 63 -12.68 4.43 -3.42
C ARG A 63 -13.06 4.63 -4.88
N GLU A 64 -13.64 5.78 -5.21
CA GLU A 64 -14.03 6.13 -6.58
C GLU A 64 -12.82 6.20 -7.51
N GLN A 65 -11.75 6.88 -7.09
CA GLN A 65 -10.55 7.06 -7.91
C GLN A 65 -9.82 5.74 -8.14
N VAL A 66 -9.69 4.89 -7.11
CA VAL A 66 -9.08 3.57 -7.25
C VAL A 66 -9.92 2.67 -8.17
N ALA A 67 -11.25 2.66 -8.02
CA ALA A 67 -12.13 1.91 -8.91
C ALA A 67 -11.99 2.35 -10.36
N ARG A 68 -11.89 3.66 -10.61
CA ARG A 68 -11.64 4.23 -11.94
C ARG A 68 -10.28 3.81 -12.51
N LEU A 69 -9.22 3.83 -11.71
CA LEU A 69 -7.88 3.42 -12.17
C LEU A 69 -7.84 1.92 -12.52
N ILE A 70 -8.54 1.10 -11.74
CA ILE A 70 -8.70 -0.34 -12.01
C ILE A 70 -9.48 -0.56 -13.31
N SER A 71 -10.60 0.13 -13.52
CA SER A 71 -11.39 -0.02 -14.76
C SER A 71 -10.66 0.45 -16.01
N GLN A 72 -9.75 1.42 -15.87
CA GLN A 72 -8.86 1.87 -16.95
C GLN A 72 -7.65 0.96 -17.18
N GLY A 73 -7.48 -0.12 -16.41
CA GLY A 73 -6.30 -1.00 -16.51
C GLY A 73 -4.99 -0.34 -16.07
N LYS A 74 -5.05 0.79 -15.34
CA LYS A 74 -3.89 1.53 -14.82
C LYS A 74 -3.46 1.05 -13.43
N ALA A 75 -4.12 0.04 -12.89
CA ALA A 75 -3.66 -0.60 -11.66
C ALA A 75 -2.29 -1.27 -11.92
N PRO A 76 -1.36 -1.21 -10.96
CA PRO A 76 -0.08 -1.89 -11.10
C PRO A 76 -0.32 -3.37 -11.37
N GLN A 77 0.40 -3.98 -12.31
CA GLN A 77 0.27 -5.42 -12.49
C GLN A 77 0.89 -6.12 -11.28
N ARG A 78 0.22 -7.15 -10.73
CA ARG A 78 0.89 -8.08 -9.82
C ARG A 78 2.02 -8.69 -10.65
N ALA A 79 3.26 -8.32 -10.36
CA ALA A 79 4.39 -9.07 -10.87
C ALA A 79 4.22 -10.48 -10.30
N THR A 80 3.83 -11.44 -11.14
CA THR A 80 3.95 -12.85 -10.79
C THR A 80 5.42 -13.11 -10.59
N SER A 81 5.84 -13.20 -9.33
CA SER A 81 7.22 -13.41 -8.93
C SER A 81 7.68 -14.76 -9.48
N ASN A 82 8.33 -14.74 -10.65
CA ASN A 82 9.16 -15.85 -11.05
C ASN A 82 10.50 -15.74 -10.30
N ALA A 83 10.73 -16.74 -9.46
CA ALA A 83 12.00 -17.20 -8.90
C ALA A 83 12.82 -16.26 -8.00
N ALA A 84 13.15 -16.85 -6.84
CA ALA A 84 14.22 -16.51 -5.92
C ALA A 84 15.49 -15.96 -6.61
N GLY A 85 15.78 -14.68 -6.41
CA GLY A 85 17.09 -14.09 -6.61
C GLY A 85 17.66 -13.67 -5.27
N SER A 86 18.81 -14.23 -4.88
CA SER A 86 19.50 -13.96 -3.61
C SER A 86 19.67 -12.46 -3.37
N ILE A 87 19.18 -11.98 -2.22
CA ILE A 87 19.47 -10.63 -1.74
C ILE A 87 20.99 -10.55 -1.53
N ARG A 88 21.70 -9.86 -2.42
CA ARG A 88 23.04 -9.37 -2.09
C ARG A 88 22.87 -8.07 -1.34
N CYS A 89 23.19 -8.09 -0.05
CA CYS A 89 23.42 -6.88 0.73
C CYS A 89 24.52 -6.08 0.04
N SER A 90 24.26 -4.81 -0.29
CA SER A 90 25.31 -3.91 -0.78
C SER A 90 26.23 -3.54 0.38
N ASP A 91 27.54 -3.72 0.18
CA ASP A 91 28.59 -3.29 1.10
C ASP A 91 28.65 -1.75 1.14
N TRP A 92 27.89 -1.16 2.07
CA TRP A 92 27.83 0.29 2.31
C TRP A 92 28.99 0.85 3.14
N PHE A 93 29.96 0.03 3.58
CA PHE A 93 31.14 0.49 4.33
C PHE A 93 32.44 0.17 3.59
N ARG A 94 32.80 1.02 2.63
CA ARG A 94 34.22 1.24 2.27
C ARG A 94 34.62 2.62 2.78
N GLY A 95 34.98 2.68 4.06
CA GLY A 95 35.74 3.80 4.64
C GLY A 95 37.19 3.72 4.15
N GLY A 96 37.76 4.88 3.81
CA GLY A 96 39.07 4.99 3.17
C GLY A 96 40.27 4.88 4.11
N GLU A 97 41.40 4.65 3.47
CA GLU A 97 42.75 5.03 3.89
C GLU A 97 43.43 5.71 2.69
#